data_AF-F4EZK4-F1
#
_entry.id   AF-F4EZK4-F1
#
_cell.length_a   1.000
_cell.length_b   1.000
_cell.length_c   1.000
_cell.angle_alpha   90.00
_cell.angle_beta   90.00
_cell.angle_gamma   90.00
#
_symmetry.space_group_name_H-M   'P 1'
#
loop_
_entity.id
_entity.type
_entity.pdbx_description
1 polymer ?
#
loop_
_entity_poly.entity_id
_entity_poly.type
_entity_poly.pdbx_seq_one_letter_code
_entity_poly.pdbx_strand_id
1 'polypeptide(L)'
;MAQAVVNFSMDAVLKEQMEQTCHAMGLTMASAFTMFAAKVTREQRIPFEVSADPFYSEANMERLRKSIAQMEATGGTNDHLTANKRGCHT
;
A
#
# COMPACT_ATOMS: atom_id res chain seq x y z
N MET A 1 -11.32 -26.91 -16.43
CA MET A 1 -11.09 -26.01 -15.28
C MET A 1 -12.42 -25.38 -14.90
N ALA A 2 -12.72 -25.25 -13.61
CA ALA A 2 -13.95 -24.60 -13.16
C ALA A 2 -13.92 -23.11 -13.55
N GLN A 3 -15.01 -22.62 -14.13
CA GLN A 3 -15.18 -21.20 -14.43
C GLN A 3 -16.02 -20.57 -13.31
N ALA A 4 -15.58 -19.42 -12.82
CA ALA A 4 -16.32 -18.62 -11.84
C ALA A 4 -16.69 -17.28 -12.48
N VAL A 5 -17.94 -16.85 -12.27
CA VAL A 5 -18.43 -15.55 -12.76
C VAL A 5 -18.27 -14.53 -11.65
N VAL A 6 -17.73 -13.36 -11.98
CA VAL A 6 -17.58 -12.24 -11.05
C VAL A 6 -18.37 -11.05 -11.59
N ASN A 7 -19.26 -10.49 -10.77
CA ASN A 7 -20.09 -9.34 -11.13
C ASN A 7 -19.62 -8.11 -10.34
N PHE A 8 -19.34 -7.02 -11.05
CA PHE A 8 -18.96 -5.73 -10.46
C PHE A 8 -19.90 -4.64 -10.94
N SER A 9 -20.29 -3.76 -10.03
CA SER A 9 -20.99 -2.51 -10.36
C SER A 9 -19.97 -1.38 -10.44
N MET A 10 -20.04 -0.56 -11.48
CA MET A 10 -19.19 0.60 -11.69
C MET A 10 -20.02 1.71 -12.34
N ASP A 11 -19.56 2.96 -12.20
CA ASP A 11 -20.17 4.09 -12.89
C ASP A 11 -20.15 3.88 -14.41
N ALA A 12 -21.20 4.34 -15.09
CA ALA A 12 -21.39 4.13 -16.52
C ALA A 12 -20.32 4.83 -17.36
N VAL A 13 -19.92 6.04 -16.97
CA VAL A 13 -18.89 6.81 -17.68
C VAL A 13 -17.53 6.16 -17.45
N LEU A 14 -17.24 5.73 -16.22
CA LEU A 14 -16.01 5.01 -15.90
C LEU A 14 -15.87 3.71 -16.70
N LYS A 15 -16.97 2.94 -16.83
CA LYS A 15 -16.99 1.72 -17.65
C LYS A 15 -16.59 2.01 -19.09
N GLU A 16 -17.21 3.01 -19.70
CA GLU A 16 -16.99 3.36 -21.09
C GLU A 16 -15.54 3.80 -21.34
N GLN A 17 -15.00 4.66 -20.47
CA GLN A 17 -13.60 5.09 -20.54
C GLN A 17 -12.63 3.90 -20.42
N MET A 18 -12.90 2.98 -19.51
CA MET A 18 -12.07 1.79 -19.31
C MET A 18 -12.17 0.85 -20.51
N GLU A 19 -13.35 0.66 -21.11
CA GLU A 19 -13.54 -0.16 -22.32
C GLU A 19 -12.75 0.41 -23.50
N GLN A 20 -12.83 1.72 -23.73
CA GLN A 20 -12.07 2.39 -24.79
C GLN A 20 -10.56 2.24 -24.58
N THR A 21 -10.10 2.40 -23.33
CA THR A 21 -8.68 2.26 -22.97
C THR A 21 -8.18 0.83 -23.19
N CYS A 22 -8.91 -0.18 -22.71
CA CYS A 22 -8.59 -1.58 -22.95
C CYS A 22 -8.54 -1.89 -24.45
N HIS A 23 -9.50 -1.40 -25.23
CA HIS A 23 -9.55 -1.63 -26.66
C HIS A 23 -8.35 -1.01 -27.39
N ALA A 24 -7.94 0.21 -27.04
CA ALA A 24 -6.75 0.85 -27.57
C ALA A 24 -5.45 0.06 -27.27
N MET A 25 -5.42 -0.67 -26.16
CA MET A 25 -4.31 -1.56 -25.79
C MET A 25 -4.42 -2.97 -26.41
N GLY A 26 -5.46 -3.25 -27.21
CA GLY A 26 -5.71 -4.57 -27.77
C GLY A 26 -6.18 -5.61 -26.75
N LEU A 27 -6.74 -5.15 -25.62
CA LEU A 27 -7.23 -5.98 -24.53
C LEU A 27 -8.75 -5.91 -24.43
N THR A 28 -9.33 -7.02 -23.98
CA THR A 28 -10.72 -7.01 -23.50
C THR A 28 -10.75 -6.63 -22.02
N MET A 29 -11.90 -6.16 -21.56
CA MET A 29 -12.12 -5.88 -20.14
C MET A 29 -11.84 -7.12 -19.27
N ALA A 30 -12.35 -8.28 -19.69
CA ALA A 30 -12.16 -9.55 -18.99
C ALA A 30 -10.68 -9.97 -18.91
N SER A 31 -9.90 -9.77 -19.99
CA SER A 31 -8.47 -10.06 -19.96
C SER A 31 -7.72 -9.13 -19.00
N ALA A 32 -8.08 -7.85 -18.95
CA ALA A 32 -7.47 -6.89 -18.02
C ALA A 32 -7.71 -7.29 -16.55
N PHE A 33 -8.96 -7.64 -16.19
CA PHE A 33 -9.28 -8.13 -14.84
C PHE A 33 -8.59 -9.46 -14.51
N THR A 34 -8.48 -10.36 -15.48
CA THR A 34 -7.77 -11.64 -15.29
C THR A 34 -6.29 -11.42 -15.01
N MET A 35 -5.64 -10.50 -15.75
CA MET A 35 -4.25 -10.12 -15.53
C MET A 35 -4.06 -9.46 -14.17
N PHE A 36 -4.98 -8.58 -13.77
CA PHE A 36 -4.98 -7.97 -12.44
C PHE A 36 -5.06 -9.04 -11.34
N ALA A 37 -6.02 -9.95 -11.43
CA ALA A 37 -6.18 -11.03 -10.45
C ALA A 37 -4.94 -11.94 -10.40
N ALA A 38 -4.35 -12.30 -11.54
CA ALA A 38 -3.13 -13.08 -11.61
C ALA A 38 -1.93 -12.35 -10.97
N LYS A 39 -1.81 -11.04 -11.19
CA LYS A 39 -0.73 -10.24 -10.60
C LYS A 39 -0.88 -10.09 -9.09
N VAL A 40 -2.10 -9.81 -8.61
CA VAL A 40 -2.41 -9.69 -7.17
C VAL A 40 -2.16 -10.99 -6.44
N THR A 41 -2.62 -12.12 -6.99
CA THR A 41 -2.43 -13.44 -6.37
C THR A 41 -0.97 -13.86 -6.34
N ARG A 42 -0.20 -13.54 -7.39
CA ARG A 42 1.23 -13.86 -7.44
C ARG A 42 2.08 -13.01 -6.49
N GLU A 43 1.76 -11.73 -6.36
CA GLU A 43 2.58 -10.78 -5.57
C GLU A 43 2.00 -10.49 -4.18
N GLN A 44 0.82 -11.03 -3.86
CA GLN A 44 0.11 -10.81 -2.60
C GLN A 44 -0.04 -9.31 -2.25
N ARG A 45 -0.17 -8.47 -3.29
CA ARG A 45 -0.31 -7.01 -3.18
C ARG A 45 -1.07 -6.44 -4.37
N ILE A 46 -1.63 -5.26 -4.21
CA ILE A 46 -2.29 -4.55 -5.30
C ILE A 46 -1.19 -3.97 -6.24
N PRO A 47 -1.24 -4.22 -7.56
CA PRO A 47 -0.23 -3.78 -8.54
C PRO A 47 -0.38 -2.30 -8.94
N PHE A 48 -0.84 -1.48 -8.01
CA PHE A 48 -0.85 -0.03 -8.09
C PHE A 48 -0.87 0.50 -6.66
N GLU A 49 -0.44 1.74 -6.47
CA GLU A 49 -0.47 2.37 -5.16
C GLU A 49 -1.91 2.66 -4.77
N VAL A 50 -2.35 2.09 -3.64
CA VAL A 50 -3.67 2.35 -3.05
C VAL A 50 -3.45 3.22 -1.83
N SER A 51 -3.57 4.53 -2.01
CA SER A 51 -3.58 5.47 -0.90
C SER A 51 -5.02 5.88 -0.61
N ALA A 52 -5.50 5.51 0.58
CA ALA A 52 -6.80 5.92 1.10
C ALA A 52 -6.67 6.73 2.41
N ASP A 53 -5.44 6.95 2.90
CA ASP A 53 -5.20 7.33 4.28
C ASP A 53 -4.66 8.77 4.42
N PRO A 54 -5.34 9.66 5.18
CA PRO A 54 -4.77 10.93 5.64
C PRO A 54 -3.40 10.79 6.33
N PHE A 55 -3.13 9.63 6.96
CA PHE A 55 -1.91 9.33 7.69
C PHE A 55 -0.68 9.17 6.80
N TYR A 56 -0.81 8.70 5.56
CA TYR A 56 0.31 8.62 4.61
C TYR A 56 0.27 9.73 3.55
N SER A 57 -0.41 10.83 3.85
CA SER A 57 -0.32 12.05 3.04
C SER A 57 1.13 12.55 2.97
N GLU A 58 1.51 13.15 1.84
CA GLU A 58 2.85 13.67 1.60
C GLU A 58 3.29 14.64 2.72
N ALA A 59 2.36 15.48 3.19
CA ALA A 59 2.56 16.39 4.31
C ALA A 59 2.85 15.66 5.64
N ASN A 60 2.14 14.56 5.94
CA ASN A 60 2.40 13.81 7.16
C ASN A 60 3.71 13.02 7.10
N MET A 61 4.06 12.49 5.92
CA MET A 61 5.35 11.85 5.69
C MET A 61 6.52 12.82 5.85
N GLU A 62 6.37 14.07 5.43
CA GLU A 62 7.37 15.12 5.65
C GLU A 62 7.54 15.43 7.15
N ARG A 63 6.44 15.48 7.90
CA ARG A 63 6.47 15.66 9.36
C ARG A 63 7.19 14.49 10.04
N LEU A 64 6.89 13.25 9.67
CA LEU A 64 7.54 12.06 10.21
C LEU A 64 9.05 12.08 9.96
N ARG A 65 9.48 12.42 8.73
CA ARG A 65 10.91 12.56 8.38
C ARG A 65 11.61 13.63 9.23
N LYS A 66 10.96 14.79 9.44
CA LYS A 66 11.49 15.86 10.32
C LYS A 66 11.65 15.39 11.75
N SER A 67 10.67 14.69 12.30
CA SER A 67 10.75 14.12 13.66
C SER A 67 11.80 13.03 13.80
N ILE A 68 12.01 12.18 12.78
CA ILE A 68 13.09 11.17 12.78
C ILE A 68 14.46 11.87 12.76
N ALA A 69 14.67 12.83 11.86
CA ALA A 69 15.91 13.59 11.79
C ALA A 69 16.20 14.34 13.10
N GLN A 70 15.16 14.86 13.77
CA GLN A 70 15.28 15.49 15.08
C GLN A 70 15.65 14.48 16.17
N MET A 71 15.07 13.28 16.18
CA MET A 71 15.40 12.22 17.13
C MET A 71 16.83 11.68 16.92
N GLU A 72 17.28 11.53 15.67
CA GLU A 72 18.63 11.12 15.31
C GLU A 72 19.66 12.20 15.68
N ALA A 73 19.35 13.48 15.45
CA ALA A 73 20.22 14.59 15.82
C ALA A 73 20.29 14.83 17.33
N THR A 74 19.23 14.53 18.08
CA THR A 74 19.18 14.73 19.54
C THR A 74 19.59 13.47 20.30
N GLY A 75 19.99 12.38 19.62
CA GLY A 75 20.47 11.15 20.23
C GLY A 75 19.50 10.63 21.29
N GLY A 76 18.32 10.16 20.85
CA GLY A 76 17.22 9.74 21.73
C GLY A 76 17.68 9.02 22.99
N THR A 77 17.65 9.73 24.11
CA THR A 77 17.87 9.19 25.46
C THR A 77 16.68 8.29 25.80
N ASN A 78 16.84 6.99 25.55
CA ASN A 78 16.06 5.95 26.22
C ASN A 78 16.59 5.77 27.66
N ASP A 79 16.62 6.86 28.44
CA ASP A 79 17.14 6.86 29.81
C ASP A 79 16.23 6.16 30.83
N HIS A 80 15.09 5.58 30.39
CA HIS A 80 14.17 4.87 31.27
C HIS A 80 14.22 3.33 31.20
N LEU A 81 15.04 2.71 30.35
CA LEU A 81 15.11 1.24 30.24
C LEU A 81 16.42 0.60 30.76
N THR A 82 17.40 1.38 31.22
CA THR A 82 18.70 0.85 31.70
C THR A 82 18.88 0.89 33.22
N ALA A 83 17.79 0.85 34.00
CA ALA A 83 17.83 0.82 35.47
C ALA A 83 17.55 -0.56 36.10
N ASN A 84 17.72 -1.67 35.36
CA ASN A 84 17.54 -3.01 35.95
C ASN A 84 18.58 -4.04 35.49
N LYS A 85 19.89 -3.72 35.58
CA LYS A 85 20.98 -4.70 35.43
C LYS A 85 22.25 -4.34 36.23
N ARG A 86 22.15 -3.89 37.48
CA ARG A 86 23.30 -3.88 38.40
C ARG A 86 22.83 -4.20 39.82
N GLY A 87 23.04 -5.44 40.26
CA GLY A 87 22.82 -5.85 41.65
C GLY A 87 22.46 -7.32 41.86
N CYS A 88 23.21 -8.26 41.30
CA CYS A 88 23.28 -9.62 41.86
C CYS A 88 24.63 -10.25 41.50
N HIS A 89 25.65 -9.96 42.31
CA HIS A 89 26.79 -10.84 42.45
C HIS A 89 27.27 -10.77 43.91
N THR A 90 27.44 -11.98 44.45
CA THR A 90 27.88 -12.41 45.79
C THR A 90 26.94 -12.11 46.95
#